data_AF-A0A7V1E6Y6-F1
#
_entry.id   AF-A0A7V1E6Y6-F1
#
_cell.length_a   1.000
_cell.length_b   1.000
_cell.length_c   1.000
_cell.angle_alpha   90.00
_cell.angle_beta   90.00
_cell.angle_gamma   90.00
#
_symmetry.space_group_name_H-M   'P 1'
#
loop_
_entity.id
_entity.type
_entity.pdbx_description
1 polymer ?
#
loop_
_entity_poly.entity_id
_entity_poly.type
_entity_poly.pdbx_seq_one_letter_code
_entity_poly.pdbx_strand_id
1 'polypeptide(L)' 'LKETSVMTKAPDMGEFGDFSAKIDFQSSTKKGEIEIFEYSARDGSEVNKVIIPVNFQSD' A
#
# COMPACT_ATOMS: atom_id res chain seq x y z
N LEU A 1 2.36 -7.68 -10.71
CA LEU A 1 1.94 -6.94 -9.49
C LEU A 1 3.05 -5.95 -9.17
N LYS A 2 2.73 -4.69 -8.86
CA LYS A 2 3.74 -3.72 -8.41
C LYS A 2 3.43 -3.40 -6.94
N GLU A 3 4.32 -3.81 -6.06
CA GLU A 3 4.22 -3.57 -4.62
C GLU A 3 5.14 -2.41 -4.23
N THR A 4 4.76 -1.64 -3.21
CA THR A 4 5.60 -0.60 -2.63
C THR A 4 5.45 -0.63 -1.12
N SER A 5 6.55 -0.94 -0.44
CA SER A 5 6.61 -0.91 1.02
C SER A 5 6.94 0.52 1.48
N VAL A 6 6.19 1.02 2.45
CA VAL A 6 6.43 2.30 3.10
C VAL A 6 6.55 2.08 4.60
N MET A 7 7.49 2.79 5.24
CA MET A 7 7.60 2.83 6.69
C MET A 7 7.45 4.27 7.15
N THR A 8 6.88 4.45 8.33
CA THR A 8 6.78 5.78 8.95
C THR A 8 8.20 6.31 9.21
N LYS A 9 8.41 7.61 8.99
CA LYS A 9 9.65 8.28 9.41
C LYS A 9 9.54 8.61 10.90
N ALA A 10 9.86 7.65 11.76
CA ALA A 10 9.91 7.84 13.21
C ALA A 10 11.37 7.92 13.69
N PRO A 11 11.96 9.12 13.85
CA PRO A 11 13.31 9.27 14.40
C PRO A 11 13.38 8.93 15.89
N ASP A 12 12.28 9.11 16.64
CA ASP A 12 12.15 8.74 18.04
C ASP A 12 10.98 7.75 18.23
N MET A 13 11.20 6.70 19.03
CA MET A 13 10.22 5.67 19.35
C MET A 13 9.01 6.27 20.09
N GLY A 14 7.89 6.48 19.39
CA GLY A 14 6.62 6.76 20.06
C GLY A 14 5.54 7.46 19.24
N GLU A 15 5.89 8.11 18.13
CA GLU A 15 4.91 8.84 17.32
C GLU A 15 4.85 8.25 15.90
N PHE A 16 3.74 7.58 15.59
CA PHE A 16 3.45 7.13 14.23
C PHE A 16 3.08 8.36 13.40
N GLY A 17 4.03 8.88 12.62
CA GLY A 17 3.76 9.91 11.62
C GLY A 17 3.03 9.34 10.40
N ASP A 18 2.46 10.23 9.59
CA ASP A 18 1.82 9.88 8.33
C ASP A 18 2.80 9.17 7.38
N PHE A 19 2.31 8.13 6.68
CA PHE A 19 3.02 7.50 5.59
C PHE A 19 2.36 7.82 4.25
N SER A 20 3.17 8.05 3.22
CA SER A 20 2.70 8.30 1.86
C SER A 20 3.51 7.47 0.88
N ALA A 21 2.83 6.81 -0.05
CA ALA A 21 3.45 6.03 -1.11
C ALA A 21 2.91 6.51 -2.47
N LYS A 22 3.80 6.57 -3.46
CA LYS A 22 3.45 6.82 -4.86
C LYS A 22 3.78 5.59 -5.68
N ILE A 23 2.79 5.03 -6.35
CA ILE A 23 2.95 3.85 -7.19
C ILE A 23 2.68 4.27 -8.64
N ASP A 24 3.75 4.46 -9.41
CA ASP A 24 3.60 4.64 -10.85
C ASP A 24 3.29 3.29 -11.50
N PHE A 25 2.17 3.18 -12.22
CA PHE A 25 1.78 1.94 -12.91
C PHE A 25 1.30 2.24 -14.33
N GLN A 26 1.38 1.22 -15.18
CA GLN A 26 0.74 1.22 -16.49
C GLN A 26 -0.27 0.08 -16.51
N SER A 27 -1.50 0.38 -16.90
CA SER A 27 -2.53 -0.64 -17.08
C SER A 27 -3.22 -0.47 -18.42
N SER A 28 -3.49 -1.58 -19.10
CA SER A 28 -4.40 -1.63 -20.25
C SER A 28 -5.86 -1.77 -19.83
N THR A 29 -6.13 -2.04 -18.53
CA THR A 29 -7.47 -2.15 -17.97
C THR A 29 -7.93 -0.81 -17.37
N LYS A 30 -9.24 -0.59 -17.36
CA LYS A 30 -9.88 0.60 -16.76
C LYS A 30 -10.28 0.42 -15.29
N LYS A 31 -10.05 -0.78 -14.75
CA LYS A 31 -10.42 -1.17 -13.38
C LYS A 31 -9.29 -1.96 -12.76
N GLY A 32 -9.13 -1.81 -11.45
CA GLY A 32 -8.22 -2.58 -10.64
C GLY A 32 -8.53 -2.43 -9.17
N GLU A 33 -7.62 -2.93 -8.35
CA GLU A 33 -7.75 -2.93 -6.90
C GLU A 33 -6.43 -2.46 -6.28
N ILE A 34 -6.52 -1.74 -5.17
CA ILE A 34 -5.39 -1.40 -4.31
C ILE A 34 -5.51 -2.25 -3.06
N GLU A 35 -4.51 -3.09 -2.81
CA GLU A 35 -4.38 -3.84 -1.57
C GLU A 35 -3.44 -3.11 -0.61
N ILE A 36 -3.92 -2.86 0.61
CA ILE A 36 -3.14 -2.26 1.69
C ILE A 36 -3.13 -3.27 2.82
N PHE A 37 -1.95 -3.68 3.25
CA PHE A 37 -1.78 -4.67 4.31
C PHE A 37 -0.46 -4.45 5.04
N GLU A 38 -0.31 -5.13 6.17
CA GLU A 38 0.94 -5.18 6.94
C GLU A 38 1.47 -6.62 6.94
N TYR A 39 2.79 -6.78 6.88
CA TYR A 39 3.42 -8.08 7.13
C TYR A 39 3.61 -8.29 8.63
N SER A 40 3.04 -9.38 9.16
CA SER A 40 3.20 -9.81 10.53
C SER A 40 4.68 -10.12 10.84
N ALA A 41 5.25 -9.46 11.84
CA ALA A 41 6.62 -9.73 12.28
C ALA A 41 6.80 -11.16 12.86
N ARG A 42 5.70 -11.83 13.24
CA ARG A 42 5.73 -13.17 13.82
C ARG A 42 5.95 -14.27 12.77
N ASP A 43 5.30 -14.15 11.63
CA ASP A 43 5.18 -15.23 10.64
C ASP A 43 5.18 -14.77 9.18
N GLY A 44 5.29 -13.46 8.92
CA GLY A 44 5.28 -12.89 7.58
C GLY A 44 3.92 -12.94 6.89
N SER A 45 2.85 -13.33 7.59
CA SER A 45 1.50 -13.31 7.02
C SER A 45 1.00 -11.89 6.78
N GLU A 46 0.14 -11.71 5.79
CA GLU A 46 -0.53 -10.43 5.54
C GLU A 46 -1.67 -10.26 6.55
N VAL A 47 -1.61 -9.19 7.34
CA VAL A 47 -2.61 -8.84 8.34
C VAL A 47 -3.19 -7.45 8.06
N ASN A 48 -4.36 -7.18 8.63
CA ASN A 48 -5.09 -5.90 8.48
C ASN A 48 -5.33 -5.50 7.01
N LYS A 49 -5.52 -6.49 6.12
CA LYS A 49 -5.70 -6.23 4.69
C LYS A 49 -6.99 -5.47 4.40
N VAL A 50 -6.87 -4.40 3.63
CA VAL A 50 -7.97 -3.63 3.04
C VAL A 50 -7.82 -3.64 1.52
N ILE A 51 -8.92 -3.88 0.82
CA ILE A 51 -8.98 -3.90 -0.65
C ILE A 51 -9.88 -2.75 -1.11
N ILE A 52 -9.34 -1.86 -1.94
CA ILE A 52 -10.05 -0.70 -2.46
C ILE A 52 -10.20 -0.86 -3.99
N PRO A 53 -11.42 -1.04 -4.51
CA PRO A 53 -11.64 -1.07 -5.95
C PRO A 53 -11.46 0.33 -6.54
N VAL A 54 -10.71 0.43 -7.63
CA VAL A 54 -10.43 1.70 -8.31
C VAL A 54 -10.73 1.60 -9.81
N ASN A 55 -11.24 2.70 -10.37
CA ASN A 55 -11.36 2.86 -11.80
C ASN A 55 -10.16 3.69 -12.29
N PHE A 56 -9.36 3.12 -13.18
CA PHE A 56 -8.28 3.84 -13.84
C PHE A 56 -8.91 4.68 -14.96
N GLN A 57 -9.09 5.98 -14.72
CA GLN A 57 -9.44 6.89 -15.80
C GLN A 57 -8.28 6.92 -16.79
N SER A 58 -8.60 6.61 -18.04
CA SER A 58 -7.77 6.98 -19.18
C SER A 58 -8.07 8.44 -19.49
N ASP A 59 -7.09 9.31 -19.28
CA ASP A 59 -7.10 10.69 -19.78
C ASP A 59 -7.28 10.74 -21.31
#